data_AF-A0A291IRJ0-F1
#
_entry.id   AF-A0A291IRJ0-F1
#
_cell.length_a   1.000
_cell.length_b   1.000
_cell.length_c   1.000
_cell.angle_alpha   90.00
_cell.angle_beta   90.00
_cell.angle_gamma   90.00
#
_symmetry.space_group_name_H-M   'P 1'
#
loop_
_entity.id
_entity.type
_entity.pdbx_description
1 polymer ?
#
loop_
_entity_poly.entity_id
_entity_poly.type
_entity_poly.pdbx_seq_one_letter_code
_entity_poly.pdbx_strand_id
1 'polypeptide(L)'
;MDKKLNEVINLNDIVLDILKDDLKNFEKIIEINKVEKPSYFDKTLSLIKDSTDLNEVVGELGKLFDHLASDNDLDLAILTQQFLQRYTFFLQTIADYDQFSGNFSANMINGHNTAEIFQAIFVPFFSEQINLYYENLKKGLQIYDVKDWSKTVDKELKEYLNKGLEQKDFITKIQDVEDLINYLSDPQKLYKELNISFTEPNDPSKEAFLAQLSQFKIILQSIDILVEHVIKAVDKVAG
;
A
#
# COMPACT_ATOMS: atom_id res chain seq x y z
N MET A 1 -24.24 8.75 -24.44
CA MET A 1 -23.24 9.33 -23.52
C MET A 1 -21.99 8.50 -23.71
N ASP A 2 -20.87 9.16 -23.98
CA ASP A 2 -19.58 8.47 -24.01
C ASP A 2 -19.29 7.98 -22.59
N LYS A 3 -18.85 6.73 -22.46
CA LYS A 3 -18.43 6.17 -21.16
C LYS A 3 -17.26 6.98 -20.61
N LYS A 4 -17.19 7.10 -19.28
CA LYS A 4 -16.01 7.68 -18.61
C LYS A 4 -14.88 6.67 -18.55
N LEU A 5 -13.64 7.14 -18.41
CA LEU A 5 -12.47 6.28 -18.28
C LEU A 5 -12.59 5.29 -17.11
N ASN A 6 -13.03 5.74 -15.94
CA ASN A 6 -13.17 4.89 -14.75
C ASN A 6 -14.28 3.83 -14.88
N GLU A 7 -15.22 4.00 -15.80
CA GLU A 7 -16.21 2.96 -16.11
C GLU A 7 -15.62 1.83 -16.97
N VAL A 8 -14.44 2.04 -17.57
CA VAL A 8 -13.76 1.06 -18.42
C VAL A 8 -12.53 0.47 -17.72
N ILE A 9 -11.78 1.31 -17.00
CA ILE A 9 -10.67 0.88 -16.13
C ILE A 9 -11.11 1.15 -14.70
N ASN A 10 -11.81 0.18 -14.11
CA ASN A 10 -12.35 0.29 -12.77
C ASN A 10 -11.32 -0.16 -11.73
N LEU A 11 -10.78 0.78 -10.95
CA LEU A 11 -9.81 0.45 -9.90
C LEU A 11 -10.41 -0.39 -8.77
N ASN A 12 -11.71 -0.29 -8.48
CA ASN A 12 -12.35 -1.15 -7.48
C ASN A 12 -12.28 -2.62 -7.89
N ASP A 13 -12.61 -2.92 -9.14
CA ASP A 13 -12.56 -4.30 -9.66
C ASP A 13 -11.13 -4.84 -9.67
N ILE A 14 -10.17 -3.98 -10.05
CA ILE A 14 -8.74 -4.33 -10.01
C ILE A 14 -8.28 -4.64 -8.58
N VAL A 15 -8.66 -3.82 -7.60
CA VAL A 15 -8.29 -4.03 -6.19
C VAL A 15 -8.95 -5.28 -5.60
N LEU A 16 -10.21 -5.58 -5.97
CA LEU A 16 -10.87 -6.82 -5.54
C LEU A 16 -10.22 -8.07 -6.16
N ASP A 17 -9.64 -7.95 -7.36
CA ASP A 17 -8.83 -9.04 -7.93
C ASP A 17 -7.50 -9.21 -7.17
N ILE A 18 -6.83 -8.11 -6.79
CA ILE A 18 -5.64 -8.15 -5.91
C ILE A 18 -6.01 -8.84 -4.57
N LEU A 19 -7.17 -8.49 -3.99
CA LEU A 19 -7.67 -9.08 -2.74
C LEU A 19 -7.77 -10.59 -2.80
N LYS A 20 -8.29 -11.15 -3.90
CA LYS A 20 -8.42 -12.61 -4.04
C LYS A 20 -7.06 -13.31 -3.98
N ASP A 21 -6.01 -12.70 -4.52
CA ASP A 21 -4.67 -13.29 -4.51
C ASP A 21 -3.95 -13.07 -3.17
N ASP A 22 -4.11 -11.89 -2.57
CA ASP A 22 -3.63 -11.60 -1.22
C ASP A 22 -4.25 -12.54 -0.18
N LEU A 23 -5.55 -12.79 -0.22
CA LEU A 23 -6.24 -13.70 0.70
C LEU A 23 -5.77 -15.16 0.55
N LYS A 24 -5.55 -15.63 -0.68
CA LYS A 24 -4.98 -16.98 -0.89
C LYS A 24 -3.59 -17.10 -0.28
N ASN A 25 -2.76 -16.05 -0.42
CA ASN A 25 -1.43 -16.02 0.17
C ASN A 25 -1.51 -15.97 1.71
N PHE A 26 -2.47 -15.24 2.27
CA PHE A 26 -2.71 -15.17 3.70
C PHE A 26 -3.13 -16.53 4.28
N GLU A 27 -4.10 -17.20 3.66
CA GLU A 27 -4.51 -18.56 4.02
C GLU A 27 -3.31 -19.51 4.01
N LYS A 28 -2.49 -19.45 2.96
CA LYS A 28 -1.28 -20.26 2.83
C LYS A 28 -0.24 -19.98 3.92
N ILE A 29 -0.03 -18.73 4.30
CA ILE A 29 0.90 -18.34 5.39
C ILE A 29 0.42 -18.91 6.72
N ILE A 30 -0.88 -18.84 7.00
CA ILE A 30 -1.49 -19.41 8.21
C ILE A 30 -1.28 -20.93 8.24
N GLU A 31 -1.54 -21.61 7.12
CA GLU A 31 -1.35 -23.06 7.01
C GLU A 31 0.10 -23.49 7.22
N ILE A 32 1.06 -22.82 6.56
CA ILE A 32 2.49 -23.13 6.66
C ILE A 32 3.00 -22.96 8.10
N ASN A 33 2.58 -21.88 8.77
CA ASN A 33 3.03 -21.56 10.12
C ASN A 33 2.18 -22.23 11.21
N LYS A 34 1.13 -22.97 10.84
CA LYS A 34 0.19 -23.64 11.76
C LYS A 34 -0.38 -22.69 12.81
N VAL A 35 -0.72 -21.48 12.39
CA VAL A 35 -1.30 -20.46 13.28
C VAL A 35 -2.69 -20.94 13.70
N GLU A 36 -2.95 -20.99 15.01
CA GLU A 36 -4.28 -21.33 15.52
C GLU A 36 -5.27 -20.22 15.16
N LYS A 37 -6.43 -20.61 14.64
CA LYS A 37 -7.46 -19.68 14.18
C LYS A 37 -8.62 -19.67 15.17
N PRO A 38 -9.08 -18.49 15.61
CA PRO A 38 -10.34 -18.37 16.32
C PRO A 38 -11.51 -18.85 15.48
N SER A 39 -12.56 -19.34 16.14
CA SER A 39 -13.73 -19.92 15.45
C SER A 39 -14.46 -18.98 14.48
N TYR A 40 -14.35 -17.66 14.68
CA TYR A 40 -14.95 -16.66 13.80
C TYR A 40 -14.08 -16.32 12.57
N PHE A 41 -12.79 -16.66 12.59
CA PHE A 41 -11.81 -16.18 11.62
C PHE A 41 -12.17 -16.59 10.19
N ASP A 42 -12.41 -17.89 9.97
CA ASP A 42 -12.73 -18.43 8.64
C ASP A 42 -14.05 -17.87 8.09
N LYS A 43 -15.02 -17.61 8.98
CA LYS A 43 -16.29 -17.01 8.60
C LYS A 43 -16.08 -15.56 8.14
N THR A 44 -15.32 -14.77 8.88
CA THR A 44 -15.02 -13.38 8.50
C THR A 44 -14.22 -13.33 7.20
N LEU A 45 -13.26 -14.23 7.02
CA LEU A 45 -12.45 -14.31 5.80
C LEU A 45 -13.30 -14.64 4.56
N SER A 46 -14.29 -15.53 4.71
CA SER A 46 -15.25 -15.83 3.63
C SER A 46 -16.07 -14.60 3.25
N LEU A 47 -16.55 -13.81 4.23
CA LEU A 47 -17.29 -12.58 3.95
C LEU A 47 -16.45 -11.56 3.17
N ILE A 48 -15.17 -11.41 3.56
CA ILE A 48 -14.23 -10.53 2.85
C ILE A 48 -14.01 -11.03 1.41
N LYS A 49 -13.83 -12.34 1.23
CA LYS A 49 -13.56 -12.96 -0.08
C LYS A 49 -14.72 -12.83 -1.07
N ASP A 50 -15.95 -12.88 -0.57
CA ASP A 50 -17.17 -12.83 -1.36
C ASP A 50 -17.67 -11.39 -1.60
N SER A 51 -17.04 -10.39 -0.97
CA SER A 51 -17.44 -8.99 -1.09
C SER A 51 -17.13 -8.42 -2.48
N THR A 52 -18.04 -7.58 -2.96
CA THR A 52 -17.88 -6.78 -4.20
C THR A 52 -17.69 -5.29 -3.92
N ASP A 53 -17.62 -4.89 -2.65
CA ASP A 53 -17.46 -3.50 -2.21
C ASP A 53 -16.25 -3.39 -1.29
N LEU A 54 -15.25 -2.61 -1.70
CA LEU A 54 -14.05 -2.41 -0.92
C LEU A 54 -14.32 -1.75 0.44
N ASN A 55 -15.39 -0.95 0.59
CA ASN A 55 -15.77 -0.40 1.90
C ASN A 55 -16.17 -1.52 2.88
N GLU A 56 -16.89 -2.53 2.40
CA GLU A 56 -17.26 -3.69 3.22
C GLU A 56 -16.01 -4.50 3.59
N VAL A 57 -15.09 -4.71 2.64
CA VAL A 57 -13.80 -5.37 2.90
C VAL A 57 -13.03 -4.66 4.02
N VAL A 58 -12.86 -3.34 3.95
CA VAL A 58 -12.17 -2.55 4.98
C VAL A 58 -12.90 -2.65 6.32
N GLY A 59 -14.24 -2.59 6.31
CA GLY A 59 -15.06 -2.72 7.51
C GLY A 59 -14.92 -4.09 8.18
N GLU A 60 -14.92 -5.18 7.43
CA GLU A 60 -14.76 -6.54 7.96
C GLU A 60 -13.33 -6.83 8.42
N LEU A 61 -12.31 -6.30 7.72
CA LEU A 61 -10.91 -6.34 8.18
C LEU A 61 -10.73 -5.59 9.51
N GLY A 62 -11.39 -4.43 9.66
CA GLY A 62 -11.37 -3.67 10.91
C GLY A 62 -11.97 -4.44 12.08
N LYS A 63 -13.17 -5.04 11.88
CA LYS A 63 -13.80 -5.90 12.90
C LYS A 63 -12.94 -7.11 13.25
N LEU A 64 -12.32 -7.73 12.24
CA LEU A 64 -11.45 -8.88 12.45
C LEU A 64 -10.23 -8.49 13.30
N PHE A 65 -9.60 -7.37 12.97
CA PHE A 65 -8.48 -6.83 13.74
C PHE A 65 -8.86 -6.56 15.20
N ASP A 66 -9.98 -5.87 15.45
CA ASP A 66 -10.42 -5.53 16.81
C ASP A 66 -10.71 -6.76 17.66
N HIS A 67 -11.32 -7.80 17.09
CA HIS A 67 -11.54 -9.07 17.79
C HIS A 67 -10.21 -9.78 18.11
N LEU A 68 -9.31 -9.91 17.13
CA LEU A 68 -8.02 -10.55 17.33
C LEU A 68 -7.17 -9.82 18.38
N ALA A 69 -7.17 -8.49 18.36
CA ALA A 69 -6.49 -7.67 19.36
C ALA A 69 -7.09 -7.86 20.76
N SER A 70 -8.43 -7.97 20.87
CA SER A 70 -9.14 -8.20 22.13
C SER A 70 -8.86 -9.59 22.70
N ASP A 71 -8.74 -10.60 21.83
CA ASP A 71 -8.44 -11.98 22.19
C ASP A 71 -6.95 -12.23 22.47
N ASN A 72 -6.09 -11.21 22.28
CA ASN A 72 -4.63 -11.26 22.34
C ASN A 72 -3.98 -12.21 21.31
N ASP A 73 -4.64 -12.44 20.17
CA ASP A 73 -4.09 -13.17 19.02
C ASP A 73 -3.17 -12.25 18.20
N LEU A 74 -2.05 -11.83 18.80
CA LEU A 74 -1.19 -10.77 18.28
C LEU A 74 -0.63 -11.05 16.88
N ASP A 75 -0.26 -12.29 16.58
CA ASP A 75 0.30 -12.65 15.27
C ASP A 75 -0.73 -12.43 14.15
N LEU A 76 -1.96 -12.90 14.35
CA LEU A 76 -3.05 -12.70 13.41
C LEU A 76 -3.50 -11.24 13.37
N ALA A 77 -3.49 -10.54 14.51
CA ALA A 77 -3.81 -9.11 14.57
C ALA A 77 -2.82 -8.29 13.73
N ILE A 78 -1.51 -8.55 13.86
CA ILE A 78 -0.46 -7.88 13.07
C ILE A 78 -0.65 -8.15 11.58
N LEU A 79 -0.87 -9.40 11.17
CA LEU A 79 -1.08 -9.72 9.77
C LEU A 79 -2.36 -9.07 9.21
N THR A 80 -3.45 -9.09 9.98
CA THR A 80 -4.72 -8.46 9.61
C THR A 80 -4.56 -6.94 9.51
N GLN A 81 -3.77 -6.32 10.39
CA GLN A 81 -3.48 -4.89 10.35
C GLN A 81 -2.77 -4.49 9.05
N GLN A 82 -1.84 -5.30 8.55
CA GLN A 82 -1.16 -5.02 7.28
C GLN A 82 -2.14 -5.01 6.10
N PHE A 83 -3.08 -5.96 6.09
CA PHE A 83 -4.17 -5.99 5.12
C PHE A 83 -5.06 -4.75 5.26
N LEU A 84 -5.52 -4.45 6.46
CA LEU A 84 -6.37 -3.28 6.73
C LEU A 84 -5.72 -1.98 6.23
N GLN A 85 -4.44 -1.78 6.49
CA GLN A 85 -3.69 -0.61 6.02
C GLN A 85 -3.64 -0.53 4.49
N ARG A 86 -3.36 -1.66 3.81
CA ARG A 86 -3.35 -1.74 2.34
C ARG A 86 -4.72 -1.41 1.73
N TYR A 87 -5.79 -2.04 2.22
CA TYR A 87 -7.12 -1.84 1.65
C TYR A 87 -7.72 -0.48 1.99
N THR A 88 -7.35 0.11 3.13
CA THR A 88 -7.67 1.52 3.43
C THR A 88 -6.96 2.46 2.46
N PHE A 89 -5.68 2.20 2.15
CA PHE A 89 -4.95 2.94 1.12
C PHE A 89 -5.65 2.85 -0.24
N PHE A 90 -5.97 1.62 -0.70
CA PHE A 90 -6.66 1.43 -1.97
C PHE A 90 -8.00 2.15 -2.04
N LEU A 91 -8.76 2.16 -0.94
CA LEU A 91 -10.04 2.86 -0.87
C LEU A 91 -9.86 4.37 -1.13
N GLN A 92 -8.86 5.00 -0.51
CA GLN A 92 -8.54 6.41 -0.78
C GLN A 92 -8.08 6.62 -2.22
N THR A 93 -7.21 5.74 -2.73
CA THR A 93 -6.69 5.83 -4.11
C THR A 93 -7.80 5.69 -5.16
N ILE A 94 -8.80 4.85 -4.93
CA ILE A 94 -9.97 4.73 -5.81
C ILE A 94 -10.76 6.03 -5.83
N ALA A 95 -11.02 6.64 -4.67
CA ALA A 95 -11.71 7.93 -4.60
C ALA A 95 -10.94 9.03 -5.34
N ASP A 96 -9.62 9.11 -5.14
CA ASP A 96 -8.75 10.04 -5.84
C ASP A 96 -8.76 9.79 -7.36
N TYR A 97 -8.74 8.52 -7.76
CA TYR A 97 -8.80 8.11 -9.16
C TYR A 97 -10.13 8.49 -9.81
N ASP A 98 -11.26 8.24 -9.16
CA ASP A 98 -12.57 8.59 -9.70
C ASP A 98 -12.71 10.10 -9.92
N GLN A 99 -12.16 10.90 -9.01
CA GLN A 99 -12.09 12.35 -9.15
C GLN A 99 -11.16 12.77 -10.30
N PHE A 100 -9.96 12.19 -10.37
CA PHE A 100 -8.96 12.50 -11.40
C PHE A 100 -9.47 12.11 -12.80
N SER A 101 -10.00 10.89 -12.91
CA SER A 101 -10.36 10.23 -14.16
C SER A 101 -11.73 10.65 -14.71
N GLY A 102 -12.60 11.19 -13.86
CA GLY A 102 -13.94 11.63 -14.24
C GLY A 102 -13.99 12.70 -15.34
N ASN A 103 -12.84 13.31 -15.66
CA ASN A 103 -12.65 14.29 -16.73
C ASN A 103 -12.25 13.67 -18.09
N PHE A 104 -11.95 12.37 -18.15
CA PHE A 104 -11.52 11.69 -19.37
C PHE A 104 -12.63 10.81 -19.95
N SER A 105 -12.78 10.87 -21.27
CA SER A 105 -13.68 9.99 -22.02
C SER A 105 -12.99 8.67 -22.32
N ALA A 106 -13.73 7.56 -22.28
CA ALA A 106 -13.25 6.25 -22.71
C ALA A 106 -12.79 6.22 -24.18
N ASN A 107 -13.27 7.15 -25.01
CA ASN A 107 -12.82 7.25 -26.40
C ASN A 107 -11.35 7.67 -26.52
N MET A 108 -10.73 8.22 -25.47
CA MET A 108 -9.29 8.51 -25.42
C MET A 108 -8.41 7.24 -25.42
N ILE A 109 -9.02 6.07 -25.21
CA ILE A 109 -8.35 4.77 -25.14
C ILE A 109 -8.42 4.06 -26.51
N ASN A 110 -9.42 4.38 -27.33
CA ASN A 110 -9.68 3.67 -28.58
C ASN A 110 -8.61 4.01 -29.64
N GLY A 111 -7.89 2.99 -30.11
CA GLY A 111 -6.91 3.12 -31.20
C GLY A 111 -5.53 3.64 -30.76
N HIS A 112 -5.31 3.84 -29.46
CA HIS A 112 -4.00 4.09 -28.87
C HIS A 112 -3.37 2.80 -28.37
N ASN A 113 -2.04 2.72 -28.36
CA ASN A 113 -1.35 1.60 -27.73
C ASN A 113 -1.34 1.76 -26.19
N THR A 114 -1.25 0.64 -25.49
CA THR A 114 -1.23 0.54 -24.01
C THR A 114 -0.25 1.53 -23.38
N ALA A 115 0.95 1.67 -23.96
CA ALA A 115 2.00 2.54 -23.43
C ALA A 115 1.61 4.03 -23.47
N GLU A 116 1.01 4.50 -24.57
CA GLU A 116 0.56 5.88 -24.72
C GLU A 116 -0.54 6.23 -23.71
N ILE A 117 -1.52 5.33 -23.53
CA ILE A 117 -2.62 5.52 -22.59
C ILE A 117 -2.08 5.58 -21.16
N PHE A 118 -1.21 4.62 -20.81
CA PHE A 118 -0.61 4.57 -19.49
C PHE A 118 0.22 5.83 -19.20
N GLN A 119 1.06 6.23 -20.15
CA GLN A 119 1.90 7.44 -20.06
C GLN A 119 1.07 8.72 -19.90
N ALA A 120 -0.03 8.85 -20.63
CA ALA A 120 -0.82 10.07 -20.63
C ALA A 120 -1.70 10.22 -19.38
N ILE A 121 -2.19 9.12 -18.82
CA ILE A 121 -3.23 9.15 -17.80
C ILE A 121 -2.73 8.64 -16.44
N PHE A 122 -2.13 7.45 -16.43
CA PHE A 122 -1.79 6.77 -15.19
C PHE A 122 -0.45 7.22 -14.61
N VAL A 123 0.52 7.55 -15.45
CA VAL A 123 1.82 8.09 -14.98
C VAL A 123 1.64 9.36 -14.14
N PRO A 124 0.88 10.40 -14.58
CA PRO A 124 0.63 11.57 -13.73
C PRO A 124 -0.07 11.20 -12.41
N PHE A 125 -1.09 10.34 -12.47
CA PHE A 125 -1.85 9.92 -11.29
C PHE A 125 -0.95 9.22 -10.25
N PHE A 126 -0.23 8.18 -10.65
CA PHE A 126 0.65 7.44 -9.73
C PHE A 126 1.85 8.26 -9.28
N SER A 127 2.38 9.13 -10.13
CA SER A 127 3.47 10.04 -9.73
C SER A 127 3.04 10.97 -8.59
N GLU A 128 1.84 11.54 -8.68
CA GLU A 128 1.30 12.39 -7.61
C GLU A 128 1.02 11.60 -6.34
N GLN A 129 0.50 10.37 -6.44
CA GLN A 129 0.33 9.49 -5.28
C GLN A 129 1.68 9.21 -4.60
N ILE A 130 2.72 8.83 -5.35
CA ILE A 130 4.06 8.59 -4.79
C ILE A 130 4.59 9.86 -4.11
N ASN A 131 4.51 11.01 -4.79
CA ASN A 131 4.98 12.29 -4.25
C ASN A 131 4.27 12.64 -2.94
N LEU A 132 2.96 12.44 -2.86
CA LEU A 132 2.16 12.69 -1.65
C LEU A 132 2.69 11.89 -0.46
N TYR A 133 2.90 10.59 -0.62
CA TYR A 133 3.39 9.75 0.47
C TYR A 133 4.85 10.07 0.82
N TYR A 134 5.71 10.34 -0.16
CA TYR A 134 7.09 10.73 0.07
C TYR A 134 7.17 12.02 0.89
N GLU A 135 6.37 13.04 0.56
CA GLU A 135 6.28 14.27 1.35
C GLU A 135 5.71 14.02 2.75
N ASN A 136 4.77 13.09 2.91
CA ASN A 136 4.24 12.72 4.23
C ASN A 136 5.31 12.06 5.12
N LEU A 137 6.13 11.15 4.57
CA LEU A 137 7.24 10.56 5.34
C LEU A 137 8.32 11.61 5.64
N LYS A 138 8.64 12.49 4.69
CA LYS A 138 9.60 13.59 4.89
C LYS A 138 9.19 14.50 6.05
N LYS A 139 7.89 14.81 6.18
CA LYS A 139 7.34 15.53 7.34
C LYS A 139 7.46 14.70 8.62
N GLY A 140 7.19 13.38 8.56
CA GLY A 140 7.40 12.46 9.67
C GLY A 140 8.83 12.55 10.23
N LEU A 141 9.85 12.50 9.37
CA LEU A 141 11.25 12.63 9.79
C LEU A 141 11.55 13.92 10.58
N GLN A 142 10.85 15.01 10.26
CA GLN A 142 10.99 16.29 10.96
C GLN A 142 10.26 16.29 12.31
N ILE A 143 9.07 15.68 12.39
CA ILE A 143 8.26 15.62 13.60
C ILE A 143 8.94 14.77 14.69
N TYR A 144 9.53 13.64 14.29
CA TYR A 144 10.14 12.69 15.21
C TYR A 144 11.62 12.96 15.51
N ASP A 145 12.21 13.99 14.90
CA ASP A 145 13.64 14.34 15.02
C ASP A 145 14.58 13.13 14.92
N VAL A 146 14.35 12.28 13.91
CA VAL A 146 15.04 10.99 13.71
C VAL A 146 16.56 11.16 13.67
N LYS A 147 17.03 12.34 13.27
CA LYS A 147 18.45 12.72 13.23
C LYS A 147 19.14 12.62 14.59
N ASP A 148 18.43 12.91 15.68
CA ASP A 148 18.95 12.83 17.05
C ASP A 148 19.07 11.38 17.52
N TRP A 149 18.22 10.49 17.01
CA TRP A 149 18.30 9.06 17.30
C TRP A 149 19.35 8.36 16.44
N SER A 150 19.40 8.69 15.14
CA SER A 150 20.28 8.10 14.16
C SER A 150 20.50 9.00 12.94
N LYS A 151 21.69 9.60 12.87
CA LYS A 151 22.11 10.39 11.70
C LYS A 151 22.17 9.56 10.42
N THR A 152 22.46 8.26 10.53
CA THR A 152 22.52 7.35 9.37
C THR A 152 21.13 7.14 8.79
N VAL A 153 20.16 6.73 9.61
CA VAL A 153 18.78 6.48 9.16
C VAL A 153 18.14 7.75 8.62
N ASP A 154 18.30 8.89 9.32
CA ASP A 154 17.79 10.18 8.83
C ASP A 154 18.35 10.55 7.46
N LYS A 155 19.65 10.34 7.25
CA LYS A 155 20.32 10.63 5.98
C LYS A 155 19.84 9.69 4.88
N GLU A 156 19.87 8.38 5.09
CA GLU A 156 19.47 7.38 4.09
C GLU A 156 18.02 7.58 3.65
N LEU A 157 17.10 7.75 4.61
CA LEU A 157 15.69 8.02 4.29
C LEU A 157 15.53 9.32 3.49
N LYS A 158 16.22 10.41 3.87
CA LYS A 158 16.19 11.67 3.08
C LYS A 158 16.74 11.49 1.67
N GLU A 159 17.78 10.69 1.49
CA GLU A 159 18.33 10.39 0.16
C GLU A 159 17.32 9.67 -0.71
N TYR A 160 16.68 8.60 -0.20
CA TYR A 160 15.61 7.91 -0.93
C TYR A 160 14.44 8.84 -1.27
N LEU A 161 14.00 9.64 -0.30
CA LEU A 161 12.88 10.56 -0.48
C LEU A 161 13.18 11.65 -1.51
N ASN A 162 14.35 12.30 -1.42
CA ASN A 162 14.71 13.35 -2.37
C ASN A 162 14.90 12.78 -3.78
N LYS A 163 15.56 11.61 -3.90
CA LYS A 163 15.74 10.92 -5.19
C LYS A 163 14.39 10.67 -5.86
N GLY A 164 13.44 10.03 -5.16
CA GLY A 164 12.13 9.75 -5.74
C GLY A 164 11.26 10.99 -5.97
N LEU A 165 11.36 12.05 -5.16
CA LEU A 165 10.63 13.31 -5.37
C LEU A 165 11.12 14.07 -6.61
N GLU A 166 12.43 14.09 -6.85
CA GLU A 166 13.06 14.79 -7.97
C GLU A 166 12.97 14.01 -9.29
N GLN A 167 12.72 12.70 -9.22
CA GLN A 167 12.68 11.80 -10.37
C GLN A 167 11.45 12.07 -11.27
N LYS A 168 11.71 12.36 -12.56
CA LYS A 168 10.69 12.66 -13.57
C LYS A 168 10.30 11.47 -14.44
N ASP A 169 11.27 10.61 -14.75
CA ASP A 169 11.00 9.37 -15.48
C ASP A 169 10.29 8.39 -14.54
N PHE A 170 9.10 7.94 -14.93
CA PHE A 170 8.23 7.15 -14.06
C PHE A 170 8.78 5.76 -13.77
N ILE A 171 9.42 5.12 -14.75
CA ILE A 171 10.03 3.79 -14.56
C ILE A 171 11.12 3.88 -13.49
N THR A 172 11.98 4.90 -13.58
CA THR A 172 13.00 5.15 -12.56
C THR A 172 12.38 5.53 -11.21
N LYS A 173 11.25 6.26 -11.20
CA LYS A 173 10.54 6.59 -9.96
C LYS A 173 10.00 5.33 -9.27
N ILE A 174 9.46 4.36 -10.03
CA ILE A 174 9.05 3.05 -9.48
C ILE A 174 10.26 2.28 -8.95
N GLN A 175 11.39 2.27 -9.66
CA GLN A 175 12.61 1.66 -9.14
C GLN A 175 13.06 2.29 -7.80
N ASP A 176 12.95 3.62 -7.67
CA ASP A 176 13.27 4.31 -6.41
C ASP A 176 12.29 3.95 -5.27
N VAL A 177 11.04 3.66 -5.60
CA VAL A 177 10.03 3.14 -4.66
C VAL A 177 10.42 1.73 -4.21
N GLU A 178 10.78 0.84 -5.13
CA GLU A 178 11.24 -0.52 -4.82
C GLU A 178 12.51 -0.51 -3.94
N ASP A 179 13.48 0.35 -4.26
CA ASP A 179 14.71 0.47 -3.49
C ASP A 179 14.43 0.89 -2.03
N LEU A 180 13.48 1.81 -1.84
CA LEU A 180 13.05 2.24 -0.50
C LEU A 180 12.26 1.14 0.22
N ILE A 181 11.37 0.41 -0.47
CA ILE A 181 10.68 -0.77 0.10
C ILE A 181 11.70 -1.80 0.57
N ASN A 182 12.73 -2.07 -0.23
CA ASN A 182 13.80 -3.01 0.11
C ASN A 182 14.59 -2.56 1.33
N TYR A 183 14.95 -1.27 1.40
CA TYR A 183 15.58 -0.68 2.58
C TYR A 183 14.73 -0.87 3.85
N LEU A 184 13.42 -0.65 3.75
CA LEU A 184 12.47 -0.79 4.87
C LEU A 184 12.13 -2.25 5.20
N SER A 185 12.60 -3.22 4.41
CA SER A 185 12.26 -4.64 4.59
C SER A 185 13.17 -5.39 5.57
N ASP A 186 14.20 -4.74 6.10
CA ASP A 186 15.01 -5.27 7.19
C ASP A 186 14.70 -4.54 8.51
N PRO A 187 13.62 -4.94 9.22
CA PRO A 187 13.23 -4.31 10.47
C PRO A 187 14.30 -4.50 11.56
N GLN A 188 15.06 -5.60 11.55
CA GLN A 188 16.12 -5.83 12.54
C GLN A 188 17.26 -4.83 12.39
N LYS A 189 17.68 -4.56 11.15
CA LYS A 189 18.66 -3.52 10.86
C LYS A 189 18.15 -2.15 11.30
N LEU A 190 16.92 -1.79 10.96
CA LEU A 190 16.31 -0.50 11.36
C LEU A 190 16.25 -0.34 12.88
N TYR A 191 15.80 -1.38 13.61
CA TYR A 191 15.73 -1.34 15.07
C TYR A 191 17.10 -1.14 15.70
N LYS A 192 18.13 -1.83 15.18
CA LYS A 192 19.52 -1.66 15.62
C LYS A 192 20.03 -0.25 15.34
N GLU A 193 19.79 0.29 14.15
CA GLU A 193 20.29 1.61 13.75
C GLU A 193 19.57 2.76 14.45
N LEU A 194 18.34 2.56 14.91
CA LEU A 194 17.56 3.52 15.71
C LEU A 194 17.79 3.39 17.22
N ASN A 195 18.71 2.51 17.65
CA ASN A 195 18.99 2.22 19.06
C ASN A 195 17.71 1.87 19.85
N ILE A 196 16.95 0.91 19.32
CA ILE A 196 15.73 0.39 19.95
C ILE A 196 16.11 -0.87 20.73
N SER A 197 15.73 -0.92 22.01
CA SER A 197 16.01 -2.04 22.91
C SER A 197 14.87 -3.04 22.84
N PHE A 198 15.18 -4.33 22.76
CA PHE A 198 14.18 -5.40 22.90
C PHE A 198 14.00 -5.83 24.36
N THR A 199 14.70 -5.19 25.30
CA THR A 199 14.79 -5.61 26.71
C THR A 199 14.31 -4.55 27.69
N GLU A 200 14.08 -3.32 27.24
CA GLU A 200 13.58 -2.21 28.05
C GLU A 200 12.44 -1.51 27.31
N PRO A 201 11.50 -0.86 28.02
CA PRO A 201 10.45 -0.07 27.40
C PRO A 201 11.07 0.96 26.45
N ASN A 202 10.69 0.92 25.17
CA ASN A 202 11.21 1.86 24.20
C ASN A 202 10.55 3.22 24.36
N ASP A 203 11.23 4.24 23.83
CA ASP A 203 10.66 5.56 23.69
C ASP A 203 9.39 5.48 22.81
N PRO A 204 8.20 5.85 23.32
CA PRO A 204 6.95 5.78 22.56
C PRO A 204 7.01 6.52 21.22
N SER A 205 7.84 7.56 21.11
CA SER A 205 8.04 8.29 19.85
C SER A 205 8.75 7.44 18.79
N LYS A 206 9.70 6.58 19.18
CA LYS A 206 10.36 5.64 18.27
C LYS A 206 9.40 4.54 17.83
N GLU A 207 8.59 4.02 18.73
CA GLU A 207 7.56 3.02 18.40
C GLU A 207 6.54 3.58 17.40
N ALA A 208 6.06 4.81 17.64
CA ALA A 208 5.17 5.50 16.72
C ALA A 208 5.82 5.76 15.35
N PHE A 209 7.10 6.15 15.32
CA PHE A 209 7.85 6.33 14.08
C PHE A 209 8.02 5.02 13.30
N LEU A 210 8.34 3.91 13.99
CA LEU A 210 8.42 2.59 13.36
C LEU A 210 7.08 2.13 12.80
N ALA A 211 5.99 2.35 13.53
CA ALA A 211 4.65 2.06 13.04
C ALA A 211 4.33 2.87 11.77
N GLN A 212 4.72 4.15 11.74
CA GLN A 212 4.61 5.00 10.55
C GLN A 212 5.45 4.47 9.38
N LEU A 213 6.70 4.05 9.62
CA LEU A 213 7.55 3.45 8.58
C LEU A 213 6.95 2.15 8.03
N SER A 214 6.41 1.30 8.89
CA SER A 214 5.73 0.06 8.48
C SER A 214 4.52 0.37 7.60
N GLN A 215 3.66 1.30 8.04
CA GLN A 215 2.50 1.73 7.26
C GLN A 215 2.92 2.32 5.91
N PHE A 216 3.94 3.17 5.90
CA PHE A 216 4.47 3.77 4.68
C PHE A 216 5.02 2.73 3.71
N LYS A 217 5.78 1.75 4.19
CA LYS A 217 6.25 0.62 3.39
C LYS A 217 5.07 -0.12 2.74
N ILE A 218 4.03 -0.43 3.51
CA ILE A 218 2.85 -1.14 3.00
C ILE A 218 2.16 -0.32 1.90
N ILE A 219 2.04 1.00 2.08
CA ILE A 219 1.49 1.89 1.06
C ILE A 219 2.32 1.85 -0.22
N LEU A 220 3.65 1.97 -0.12
CA LEU A 220 4.52 1.91 -1.30
C LEU A 220 4.42 0.56 -2.03
N GLN A 221 4.42 -0.55 -1.30
CA GLN A 221 4.19 -1.88 -1.88
C GLN A 221 2.83 -1.97 -2.57
N SER A 222 1.82 -1.31 -2.01
CA SER A 222 0.47 -1.29 -2.58
C SER A 222 0.40 -0.47 -3.86
N ILE A 223 1.12 0.66 -3.94
CA ILE A 223 1.27 1.45 -5.18
C ILE A 223 1.89 0.59 -6.27
N ASP A 224 3.00 -0.08 -5.97
CA ASP A 224 3.73 -0.92 -6.91
C ASP A 224 2.84 -2.03 -7.49
N ILE A 225 2.18 -2.80 -6.61
CA ILE A 225 1.22 -3.84 -7.01
C ILE A 225 0.09 -3.27 -7.87
N LEU A 226 -0.46 -2.11 -7.49
CA LEU A 226 -1.57 -1.50 -8.21
C LEU A 226 -1.15 -1.02 -9.61
N VAL A 227 0.04 -0.45 -9.74
CA VAL A 227 0.62 -0.05 -11.04
C VAL A 227 0.66 -1.24 -11.99
N GLU A 228 1.19 -2.39 -11.54
CA GLU A 228 1.26 -3.60 -12.37
C GLU A 228 -0.12 -4.07 -12.84
N HIS A 229 -1.11 -4.04 -11.95
CA HIS A 229 -2.46 -4.51 -12.28
C HIS A 229 -3.20 -3.54 -13.19
N VAL A 230 -2.98 -2.24 -13.02
CA VAL A 230 -3.52 -1.21 -13.92
C VAL A 230 -2.92 -1.35 -15.31
N ILE A 231 -1.61 -1.58 -15.45
CA ILE A 231 -1.00 -1.84 -16.78
C ILE A 231 -1.69 -3.03 -17.47
N LYS A 232 -1.90 -4.14 -16.75
CA LYS A 232 -2.60 -5.32 -17.29
C LYS A 232 -4.06 -5.00 -17.67
N ALA A 233 -4.74 -4.15 -16.91
CA ALA A 233 -6.11 -3.75 -17.19
C ALA A 233 -6.19 -2.84 -18.43
N VAL A 234 -5.27 -1.87 -18.57
CA VAL A 234 -5.17 -1.01 -19.77
C VAL A 234 -4.93 -1.87 -21.00
N ASP A 235 -4.02 -2.85 -20.93
CA ASP A 235 -3.68 -3.72 -22.06
C ASP A 235 -4.90 -4.53 -22.57
N LYS A 236 -5.72 -5.05 -21.64
CA LYS A 236 -6.97 -5.76 -21.97
C LYS A 236 -8.04 -4.89 -22.64
N VAL A 237 -7.99 -3.58 -22.40
CA VAL A 237 -8.97 -2.62 -22.94
C VAL A 237 -8.50 -2.04 -24.27
N ALA A 238 -7.19 -1.83 -24.42
CA ALA A 238 -6.58 -1.23 -25.61
C ALA A 238 -6.34 -2.26 -26.74
N GLY A 239 -6.15 -3.54 -26.41
CA GLY A 239 -5.98 -4.65 -27.36
C GLY A 239 -7.29 -5.28 -27.82
#